data_AF-A0A6B1H1M5-F1
#
_entry.id   AF-A0A6B1H1M5-F1
#
_cell.length_a   1.000
_cell.length_b   1.000
_cell.length_c   1.000
_cell.angle_alpha   90.00
_cell.angle_beta   90.00
_cell.angle_gamma   90.00
#
_symmetry.space_group_name_H-M   'P 1'
#
loop_
_entity.id
_entity.type
_entity.pdbx_description
1 polymer ?
#
loop_
_entity_poly.entity_id
_entity_poly.type
_entity_poly.pdbx_seq_one_letter_code
_entity_poly.pdbx_strand_id
1 'polypeptide(L)'
;MNDGPRSSAAGTALAVALLAIGFAQPGCIRAPAPTGAAEWIWTDGLGAEPGRPASYVLLRDFELPAAPEAAARLFVVADREYAVHLNGHQIARGAYRRGEPIDEFQVAHLLHEGSNRLTIEARTPHGDGGLLAGIELDDGSMPVVTDAHWRFTEAWDPRLVKGEIALADAAPMLRPVRVWGRPPVGRWGRVNRGDLQKPDQIWRSAGPRRIVRVTSSPGLELEPGMRSSHRVDFGREVAGVLELEFRPAAAAVHRELRICLASDCERRPLVLTPGRPAWRDSDRRSFDTVIVAGVPELRTVRARH
;
A
#
# COMPACT_ATOMS: atom_id res chain seq x y z
N MET A 1 -78.20 57.62 44.05
CA MET A 1 -77.09 58.46 43.53
C MET A 1 -75.86 57.58 43.46
N ASN A 2 -75.61 57.01 42.29
CA ASN A 2 -74.32 56.52 41.78
C ASN A 2 -74.63 55.64 40.56
N ASP A 3 -74.72 56.31 39.41
CA ASP A 3 -74.63 55.66 38.10
C ASP A 3 -73.15 55.58 37.72
N GLY A 4 -72.68 54.38 37.41
CA GLY A 4 -71.42 54.15 36.73
C GLY A 4 -71.47 54.66 35.29
N PRO A 5 -70.30 54.86 34.65
CA PRO A 5 -69.97 53.91 33.58
C PRO A 5 -68.45 53.75 33.29
N ARG A 6 -68.17 52.85 32.33
CA ARG A 6 -66.93 52.68 31.51
C ARG A 6 -65.81 51.87 32.17
N SER A 7 -64.94 51.17 31.46
CA SER A 7 -64.83 50.58 30.12
C SER A 7 -63.45 49.92 30.09
N SER A 8 -63.30 48.90 29.24
CA SER A 8 -62.06 48.50 28.57
C SER A 8 -61.07 47.52 29.22
N ALA A 9 -60.77 46.52 28.38
CA ALA A 9 -59.44 46.07 27.94
C ALA A 9 -58.92 44.72 28.46
N ALA A 10 -58.97 43.76 27.54
CA ALA A 10 -57.84 42.99 27.02
C ALA A 10 -56.84 42.38 28.01
N GLY A 11 -56.76 41.04 28.00
CA GLY A 11 -55.70 40.31 28.68
C GLY A 11 -55.73 38.82 28.40
N THR A 12 -55.72 38.40 27.13
CA THR A 12 -55.46 37.00 26.76
C THR A 12 -53.95 36.77 26.77
N ALA A 13 -53.42 36.09 27.79
CA ALA A 13 -52.06 35.58 27.80
C ALA A 13 -52.10 34.06 27.96
N LEU A 14 -52.01 33.38 26.83
CA LEU A 14 -51.89 31.93 26.68
C LEU A 14 -50.46 31.54 27.10
N ALA A 15 -50.28 31.00 28.31
CA ALA A 15 -49.00 30.45 28.74
C ALA A 15 -48.86 29.02 28.17
N VAL A 16 -48.24 28.91 26.99
CA VAL A 16 -47.80 27.63 26.42
C VAL A 16 -46.53 27.20 27.14
N ALA A 17 -46.65 26.24 28.05
CA ALA A 17 -45.52 25.54 28.64
C ALA A 17 -44.87 24.64 27.59
N LEU A 18 -43.79 25.14 26.97
CA LEU A 18 -42.91 24.36 26.10
C LEU A 18 -42.16 23.31 26.94
N LEU A 19 -42.65 22.07 26.90
CA LEU A 19 -41.89 20.88 27.26
C LEU A 19 -40.67 20.77 26.34
N ALA A 20 -39.53 21.28 26.80
CA ALA A 20 -38.23 20.98 26.20
C ALA A 20 -37.87 19.52 26.52
N ILE A 21 -38.43 18.59 25.73
CA ILE A 21 -37.90 17.24 25.64
C ILE A 21 -36.52 17.38 24.99
N GLY A 22 -35.49 17.47 25.83
CA GLY A 22 -34.11 17.36 25.42
C GLY A 22 -33.90 15.99 24.81
N PHE A 23 -34.00 15.89 23.49
CA PHE A 23 -33.47 14.77 22.74
C PHE A 23 -31.96 14.76 22.95
N ALA A 24 -31.51 14.09 24.02
CA ALA A 24 -30.18 13.54 24.09
C ALA A 24 -30.06 12.61 22.88
N GLN A 25 -29.54 13.14 21.77
CA GLN A 25 -29.11 12.34 20.64
C GLN A 25 -28.22 11.26 21.24
N PRO A 26 -28.57 9.96 21.15
CA PRO A 26 -27.69 8.90 21.60
C PRO A 26 -26.36 9.16 20.90
N GLY A 27 -25.35 9.52 21.69
CA GLY A 27 -24.07 9.98 21.16
C GLY A 27 -23.62 8.95 20.14
N CYS A 28 -23.47 9.38 18.88
CA CYS A 28 -22.98 8.53 17.82
C CYS A 28 -21.63 7.96 18.29
N ILE A 29 -21.65 6.73 18.83
CA ILE A 29 -20.45 5.99 19.15
C ILE A 29 -19.79 5.78 17.80
N ARG A 30 -18.82 6.63 17.50
CA ARG A 30 -18.08 6.57 16.26
C ARG A 30 -17.33 5.25 16.29
N ALA A 31 -17.68 4.36 15.36
CA ALA A 31 -16.97 3.11 15.19
C ALA A 31 -15.45 3.40 15.14
N PRO A 32 -14.62 2.62 15.87
CA PRO A 32 -13.19 2.83 15.88
C PRO A 32 -12.65 2.78 14.44
N ALA A 33 -11.61 3.58 14.17
CA ALA A 33 -10.97 3.57 12.86
C ALA A 33 -10.52 2.14 12.53
N PRO A 34 -10.69 1.69 11.28
CA PRO A 34 -10.45 0.30 10.92
C PRO A 34 -9.02 -0.17 11.13
N THR A 35 -8.08 0.77 11.28
CA THR A 35 -6.65 0.55 11.48
C THR A 35 -6.20 0.71 12.95
N GLY A 36 -7.14 0.84 13.89
CA GLY A 36 -6.87 0.97 15.32
C GLY A 36 -5.86 2.06 15.66
N ALA A 37 -4.73 1.68 16.28
CA ALA A 37 -3.66 2.58 16.69
C ALA A 37 -2.62 2.86 15.59
N ALA A 38 -2.75 2.27 14.40
CA ALA A 38 -1.77 2.41 13.32
C ALA A 38 -1.59 3.87 12.89
N GLU A 39 -0.34 4.20 12.61
CA GLU A 39 0.11 5.52 12.18
C GLU A 39 0.67 5.44 10.77
N TRP A 40 0.47 6.50 9.99
CA TRP A 40 1.17 6.66 8.73
C TRP A 40 2.66 6.81 9.02
N ILE A 41 3.48 5.95 8.43
CA ILE A 41 4.93 5.98 8.54
C ILE A 41 5.57 6.15 7.17
N TRP A 42 6.77 6.72 7.12
CA TRP A 42 7.61 6.73 5.92
C TRP A 42 9.08 6.77 6.32
N THR A 43 9.96 7.03 5.37
CA THR A 43 11.38 7.22 5.64
C THR A 43 11.67 8.64 6.10
N ASP A 44 12.81 8.82 6.76
CA ASP A 44 13.21 10.07 7.40
C ASP A 44 13.60 11.20 6.44
N GLY A 45 13.36 11.05 5.13
CA GLY A 45 13.60 12.09 4.11
C GLY A 45 15.07 12.45 3.89
N LEU A 46 15.97 12.02 4.77
CA LEU A 46 17.41 12.33 4.74
C LEU A 46 18.14 11.72 3.52
N GLY A 47 17.48 10.85 2.76
CA GLY A 47 17.96 10.35 1.46
C GLY A 47 16.94 10.49 0.31
N ALA A 48 15.71 10.95 0.59
CA ALA A 48 14.71 11.15 -0.45
C ALA A 48 14.83 12.57 -0.98
N GLU A 49 15.56 12.74 -2.08
CA GLU A 49 15.47 14.00 -2.83
C GLU A 49 14.03 14.15 -3.35
N PRO A 50 13.33 15.25 -3.02
CA PRO A 50 11.97 15.47 -3.49
C PRO A 50 11.88 15.31 -5.01
N GLY A 51 10.89 14.55 -5.47
CA GLY A 51 10.66 14.29 -6.89
C GLY A 51 11.51 13.16 -7.47
N ARG A 52 12.37 12.49 -6.70
CA ARG A 52 13.09 11.30 -7.17
C ARG A 52 12.37 10.00 -6.81
N PRO A 53 12.23 9.05 -7.76
CA PRO A 53 11.75 7.71 -7.46
C PRO A 53 12.51 7.05 -6.31
N ALA A 54 11.78 6.49 -5.35
CA ALA A 54 12.35 5.82 -4.19
C ALA A 54 11.62 4.51 -3.89
N SER A 55 12.39 3.52 -3.45
CA SER A 55 11.87 2.26 -2.94
C SER A 55 12.52 1.95 -1.60
N TYR A 56 11.70 1.51 -0.65
CA TYR A 56 12.14 1.17 0.69
C TYR A 56 11.54 -0.18 1.10
N VAL A 57 12.32 -0.96 1.84
CA VAL A 57 11.87 -2.19 2.49
C VAL A 57 11.67 -1.87 3.96
N LEU A 58 10.42 -1.82 4.41
CA LEU A 58 10.02 -1.55 5.79
C LEU A 58 9.73 -2.86 6.50
N LEU A 59 10.26 -3.05 7.71
CA LEU A 59 10.19 -4.31 8.44
C LEU A 59 9.80 -4.10 9.90
N ARG A 60 9.06 -5.05 10.45
CA ARG A 60 8.72 -5.15 11.86
C ARG A 60 8.61 -6.61 12.30
N ASP A 61 9.36 -6.94 13.35
CA ASP A 61 9.17 -8.19 14.10
C ASP A 61 8.12 -7.96 15.19
N PHE A 62 7.32 -8.99 15.46
CA PHE A 62 6.31 -9.02 16.51
C PHE A 62 6.14 -10.45 17.03
N GLU A 63 5.74 -10.58 18.29
CA GLU A 63 5.57 -11.87 18.96
C GLU A 63 4.09 -12.22 19.08
N LEU A 64 3.77 -13.50 18.88
CA LEU A 64 2.45 -14.04 19.17
C LEU A 64 2.55 -15.10 20.27
N PRO A 65 1.71 -15.04 21.32
CA PRO A 65 1.72 -16.04 22.38
C PRO A 65 1.22 -17.41 21.92
N ALA A 66 0.45 -17.45 20.83
CA ALA A 66 -0.03 -18.66 20.17
C ALA A 66 -0.34 -18.33 18.70
N ALA A 67 -0.29 -19.34 17.83
CA ALA A 67 -0.77 -19.18 16.46
C ALA A 67 -2.31 -18.98 16.45
N PRO A 68 -2.86 -18.05 15.67
CA PRO A 68 -4.30 -17.82 15.63
C PRO A 68 -5.03 -18.99 14.95
N GLU A 69 -6.04 -19.54 15.61
CA GLU A 69 -6.76 -20.73 15.13
C GLU A 69 -7.81 -20.41 14.04
N ALA A 70 -8.44 -19.23 14.07
CA ALA A 70 -9.57 -18.92 13.19
C ALA A 70 -9.27 -17.83 12.15
N ALA A 71 -9.09 -16.57 12.54
CA ALA A 71 -8.83 -15.46 11.64
C ALA A 71 -7.80 -14.44 12.15
N ALA A 72 -7.12 -13.88 11.16
CA ALA A 72 -6.22 -12.76 11.32
C ALA A 72 -6.23 -12.00 10.00
N ARG A 73 -6.40 -10.69 10.08
CA ARG A 73 -6.59 -9.80 8.93
C ARG A 73 -5.43 -8.83 8.87
N LEU A 74 -4.70 -8.86 7.76
CA LEU A 74 -3.78 -7.79 7.41
C LEU A 74 -4.59 -6.69 6.71
N PHE A 75 -4.47 -5.46 7.17
CA PHE A 75 -4.82 -4.30 6.37
C PHE A 75 -3.55 -3.56 5.95
N VAL A 76 -3.49 -3.07 4.71
CA VAL A 76 -2.31 -2.40 4.17
C VAL A 76 -2.66 -1.41 3.07
N VAL A 77 -2.00 -0.25 3.09
CA VAL A 77 -1.97 0.71 1.99
C VAL A 77 -0.64 1.44 1.99
N ALA A 78 -0.10 1.72 0.80
CA ALA A 78 1.07 2.58 0.66
C ALA A 78 0.94 3.53 -0.52
N ASP A 79 1.42 4.76 -0.31
CA ASP A 79 1.51 5.81 -1.31
C ASP A 79 2.91 5.76 -1.98
N ARG A 80 3.08 5.19 -3.18
CA ARG A 80 2.04 4.76 -4.14
C ARG A 80 1.87 3.27 -4.34
N GLU A 81 2.89 2.45 -4.27
CA GLU A 81 2.78 1.01 -4.53
C GLU A 81 3.39 0.23 -3.38
N TYR A 82 2.88 -0.98 -3.14
CA TYR A 82 3.44 -1.87 -2.15
C TYR A 82 3.48 -3.34 -2.58
N ALA A 83 4.36 -4.10 -1.95
CA ALA A 83 4.35 -5.56 -1.93
C ALA A 83 4.62 -6.05 -0.50
N VAL A 84 3.69 -6.85 0.04
CA VAL A 84 3.78 -7.37 1.42
C VAL A 84 4.29 -8.80 1.45
N HIS A 85 5.17 -9.05 2.40
CA HIS A 85 5.66 -10.37 2.77
C HIS A 85 5.43 -10.59 4.26
N LEU A 86 4.89 -11.75 4.62
CA LEU A 86 4.72 -12.19 6.00
C LEU A 86 5.47 -13.50 6.16
N ASN A 87 6.42 -13.54 7.10
CA ASN A 87 7.28 -14.71 7.34
C ASN A 87 7.93 -15.24 6.05
N GLY A 88 8.42 -14.34 5.19
CA GLY A 88 9.02 -14.67 3.89
C GLY A 88 8.05 -14.99 2.75
N HIS A 89 6.76 -15.18 3.03
CA HIS A 89 5.74 -15.43 2.00
C HIS A 89 5.20 -14.12 1.44
N GLN A 90 5.28 -13.91 0.12
CA GLN A 90 4.62 -12.76 -0.50
C GLN A 90 3.10 -12.96 -0.49
N ILE A 91 2.36 -12.05 0.14
CA ILE A 91 0.91 -12.20 0.35
C ILE A 91 0.06 -11.19 -0.38
N ALA A 92 0.61 -10.00 -0.66
CA ALA A 92 -0.15 -8.92 -1.25
C ALA A 92 0.71 -8.02 -2.13
N ARG A 93 0.02 -7.29 -3.00
CA ARG A 93 0.52 -6.13 -3.72
C ARG A 93 -0.67 -5.21 -4.00
N GLY A 94 -0.39 -3.93 -4.10
CA GLY A 94 -1.43 -2.96 -4.43
C GLY A 94 -0.83 -1.58 -4.63
N ALA A 95 -1.71 -0.62 -4.88
CA ALA A 95 -1.35 0.77 -5.05
C ALA A 95 -2.40 1.67 -4.40
N TYR A 96 -1.95 2.75 -3.76
CA TYR A 96 -2.86 3.75 -3.21
C TYR A 96 -3.57 4.53 -4.31
N ARG A 97 -4.89 4.61 -4.20
CA ARG A 97 -5.72 5.57 -4.93
C ARG A 97 -6.57 6.34 -3.94
N ARG A 98 -6.65 7.66 -4.13
CA ARG A 98 -7.37 8.54 -3.22
C ARG A 98 -8.85 8.16 -3.17
N GLY A 99 -9.33 7.86 -1.96
CA GLY A 99 -10.73 7.50 -1.71
C GLY A 99 -11.04 6.02 -1.86
N GLU A 100 -10.10 5.20 -2.35
CA GLU A 100 -10.25 3.75 -2.32
C GLU A 100 -10.09 3.21 -0.90
N PRO A 101 -10.78 2.11 -0.57
CA PRO A 101 -10.62 1.44 0.70
C PRO A 101 -9.20 0.84 0.85
N ILE A 102 -8.80 0.60 2.10
CA ILE A 102 -7.56 -0.13 2.40
C ILE A 102 -7.72 -1.60 2.00
N ASP A 103 -6.66 -2.20 1.45
CA ASP A 103 -6.68 -3.62 1.11
C ASP A 103 -6.67 -4.47 2.39
N GLU A 104 -7.50 -5.52 2.42
CA GLU A 104 -7.64 -6.44 3.55
C GLU A 104 -7.35 -7.89 3.10
N PHE A 105 -6.52 -8.62 3.84
CA PHE A 105 -6.09 -9.98 3.51
C PHE A 105 -6.20 -10.92 4.71
N GLN A 106 -6.73 -12.13 4.50
CA GLN A 106 -6.75 -13.19 5.51
C GLN A 106 -5.38 -13.85 5.64
N VAL A 107 -4.71 -13.69 6.79
CA VAL A 107 -3.31 -14.10 7.00
C VAL A 107 -3.09 -15.11 8.11
N ALA A 108 -4.14 -15.59 8.80
CA ALA A 108 -4.00 -16.53 9.94
C ALA A 108 -3.09 -17.73 9.65
N HIS A 109 -3.26 -18.36 8.48
CA HIS A 109 -2.49 -19.54 8.04
C HIS A 109 -0.98 -19.31 7.82
N LEU A 110 -0.52 -18.06 7.90
CA LEU A 110 0.89 -17.69 7.73
C LEU A 110 1.54 -17.24 9.05
N LEU A 111 0.72 -17.03 10.07
CA LEU A 111 1.18 -16.66 11.41
C LEU A 111 1.50 -17.92 12.21
N HIS A 112 2.46 -17.81 13.10
CA HIS A 112 2.84 -18.89 14.01
C HIS A 112 3.10 -18.34 15.42
N GLU A 113 3.16 -19.23 16.40
CA GLU A 113 3.60 -18.89 17.76
C GLU A 113 5.05 -18.33 17.73
N GLY A 114 5.32 -17.37 18.61
CA GLY A 114 6.61 -16.69 18.71
C GLY A 114 6.81 -15.58 17.67
N SER A 115 8.06 -15.45 17.21
CA SER A 115 8.51 -14.33 16.39
C SER A 115 7.99 -14.40 14.96
N ASN A 116 7.18 -13.42 14.56
CA ASN A 116 6.72 -13.22 13.19
C ASN A 116 7.35 -11.95 12.61
N ARG A 117 7.54 -11.91 11.29
CA ARG A 117 8.06 -10.73 10.57
C ARG A 117 7.10 -10.28 9.48
N LEU A 118 6.69 -9.01 9.58
CA LEU A 118 6.00 -8.31 8.51
C LEU A 118 7.01 -7.44 7.74
N THR A 119 7.10 -7.65 6.43
CA THR A 119 7.98 -6.89 5.53
C THR A 119 7.16 -6.28 4.39
N ILE A 120 7.29 -4.98 4.19
CA ILE A 120 6.58 -4.25 3.15
C ILE A 120 7.59 -3.49 2.29
N GLU A 121 7.70 -3.88 1.02
CA GLU A 121 8.35 -3.03 0.03
C GLU A 121 7.35 -1.94 -0.34
N ALA A 122 7.72 -0.67 -0.17
CA ALA A 122 6.93 0.47 -0.59
C ALA A 122 7.69 1.27 -1.65
N ARG A 123 7.02 1.62 -2.75
CA ARG A 123 7.59 2.33 -3.89
C ARG A 123 6.82 3.60 -4.14
N THR A 124 7.55 4.69 -4.33
CA THR A 124 6.98 5.99 -4.71
C THR A 124 7.76 6.58 -5.88
N PRO A 125 7.08 7.07 -6.92
CA PRO A 125 7.76 7.75 -8.01
C PRO A 125 8.26 9.16 -7.65
N HIS A 126 7.87 9.71 -6.50
CA HIS A 126 8.13 11.10 -6.13
C HIS A 126 9.00 11.27 -4.88
N GLY A 127 9.51 10.18 -4.31
CA GLY A 127 10.39 10.18 -3.14
C GLY A 127 9.64 10.21 -1.81
N ASP A 128 8.58 11.01 -1.74
CA ASP A 128 7.68 11.08 -0.60
C ASP A 128 6.55 10.05 -0.71
N GLY A 129 6.18 9.48 0.43
CA GLY A 129 5.16 8.45 0.52
C GLY A 129 4.61 8.32 1.93
N GLY A 130 3.81 7.28 2.11
CA GLY A 130 3.25 6.90 3.39
C GLY A 130 2.87 5.43 3.34
N LEU A 131 3.06 4.73 4.45
CA LEU A 131 2.63 3.36 4.66
C LEU A 131 1.73 3.32 5.89
N LEU A 132 0.61 2.62 5.78
CA LEU A 132 -0.27 2.32 6.89
C LEU A 132 -0.61 0.84 6.83
N ALA A 133 -0.32 0.10 7.90
CA ALA A 133 -0.58 -1.33 7.95
C ALA A 133 -0.75 -1.84 9.38
N GLY A 134 -1.29 -3.04 9.49
CA GLY A 134 -1.32 -3.79 10.74
C GLY A 134 -2.09 -5.09 10.59
N ILE A 135 -1.96 -5.93 11.60
CA ILE A 135 -2.64 -7.23 11.66
C ILE A 135 -3.61 -7.18 12.83
N GLU A 136 -4.87 -7.45 12.55
CA GLU A 136 -5.95 -7.63 13.54
C GLU A 136 -6.21 -9.12 13.73
N LEU A 137 -6.21 -9.59 14.98
CA LEU A 137 -6.62 -10.96 15.34
C LEU A 137 -8.12 -11.02 15.64
N ASP A 138 -8.69 -12.22 15.79
CA ASP A 138 -10.11 -12.41 16.07
C ASP A 138 -10.62 -11.73 17.35
N ASP A 139 -9.75 -11.60 18.35
CA ASP A 139 -10.07 -10.91 19.61
C ASP A 139 -10.03 -9.38 19.48
N GLY A 140 -9.77 -8.86 18.27
CA GLY A 140 -9.62 -7.44 17.97
C GLY A 140 -8.26 -6.86 18.38
N SER A 141 -7.36 -7.67 18.95
CA SER A 141 -6.01 -7.23 19.27
C SER A 141 -5.21 -7.01 17.98
N MET A 142 -4.25 -6.10 18.08
CA MET A 142 -3.40 -5.71 16.95
C MET A 142 -1.93 -5.86 17.31
N PRO A 143 -1.38 -7.09 17.26
CA PRO A 143 -0.02 -7.38 17.70
C PRO A 143 1.05 -6.61 16.92
N VAL A 144 0.71 -6.16 15.71
CA VAL A 144 1.55 -5.28 14.91
C VAL A 144 0.71 -4.22 14.21
N VAL A 145 1.17 -2.97 14.34
CA VAL A 145 0.66 -1.81 13.59
C VAL A 145 1.85 -0.98 13.11
N THR A 146 1.67 -0.17 12.08
CA THR A 146 2.67 0.82 11.67
C THR A 146 2.83 1.89 12.74
N ASP A 147 4.05 2.04 13.26
CA ASP A 147 4.42 2.94 14.34
C ASP A 147 5.93 3.26 14.30
N ALA A 148 6.46 3.97 15.31
CA ALA A 148 7.87 4.34 15.41
C ALA A 148 8.84 3.14 15.60
N HIS A 149 8.35 1.94 15.89
CA HIS A 149 9.19 0.76 16.08
C HIS A 149 9.56 0.06 14.77
N TRP A 150 8.94 0.46 13.67
CA TRP A 150 9.33 -0.01 12.34
C TRP A 150 10.74 0.47 11.98
N ARG A 151 11.40 -0.32 11.14
CA ARG A 151 12.69 0.02 10.54
C ARG A 151 12.58 -0.07 9.04
N PHE A 152 13.46 0.63 8.34
CA PHE A 152 13.55 0.52 6.89
C PHE A 152 14.99 0.35 6.41
N THR A 153 15.13 -0.19 5.20
CA THR A 153 16.38 -0.19 4.42
C THR A 153 16.07 0.14 2.96
N GLU A 154 17.08 0.59 2.22
CA GLU A 154 16.97 0.94 0.79
C GLU A 154 17.23 -0.27 -0.11
N ALA A 155 17.78 -1.36 0.43
CA ALA A 155 18.16 -2.53 -0.33
C ALA A 155 17.33 -3.77 0.07
N TRP A 156 16.91 -4.50 -0.95
CA TRP A 156 16.33 -5.82 -0.80
C TRP A 156 17.41 -6.83 -0.43
N ASP A 157 17.28 -7.45 0.73
CA ASP A 157 18.01 -8.66 1.11
C ASP A 157 17.00 -9.81 1.34
N PRO A 158 17.03 -10.88 0.54
CA PRO A 158 16.10 -12.00 0.72
C PRO A 158 16.21 -12.67 2.09
N ARG A 159 17.37 -12.59 2.74
CA ARG A 159 17.59 -13.16 4.07
C ARG A 159 16.83 -12.36 5.15
N LEU A 160 16.79 -11.03 5.02
CA LEU A 160 15.99 -10.18 5.91
C LEU A 160 14.49 -10.45 5.73
N VAL A 161 14.02 -10.50 4.48
CA VAL A 161 12.59 -10.70 4.17
C VAL A 161 12.08 -12.04 4.69
N LYS A 162 12.93 -13.08 4.63
CA LYS A 162 12.61 -14.43 5.12
C LYS A 162 12.81 -14.61 6.62
N GLY A 163 13.33 -13.62 7.34
CA GLY A 163 13.63 -13.77 8.77
C GLY A 163 14.89 -14.61 9.06
N GLU A 164 15.74 -14.88 8.07
CA GLU A 164 17.00 -15.63 8.24
C GLU A 164 18.06 -14.83 9.02
N ILE A 165 17.89 -13.51 9.14
CA ILE A 165 18.73 -12.59 9.92
C ILE A 165 17.83 -11.82 10.88
N ALA A 166 18.19 -11.76 12.17
CA ALA A 166 17.48 -10.97 13.15
C ALA A 166 17.63 -9.46 12.86
N LEU A 167 16.60 -8.64 13.15
CA LEU A 167 16.70 -7.19 12.92
C LEU A 167 17.82 -6.55 13.76
N ALA A 168 18.16 -7.13 14.91
CA ALA A 168 19.28 -6.69 15.74
C ALA A 168 20.63 -6.84 15.02
N ASP A 169 20.86 -7.98 14.36
CA ASP A 169 22.08 -8.25 13.60
C ASP A 169 22.17 -7.39 12.32
N ALA A 170 21.01 -7.01 11.79
CA ALA A 170 20.88 -6.11 10.64
C ALA A 170 20.88 -4.63 11.04
N ALA A 171 21.01 -4.27 12.33
CA ALA A 171 20.89 -2.88 12.78
C ALA A 171 21.74 -1.87 12.00
N PRO A 172 23.00 -2.16 11.56
CA PRO A 172 23.81 -1.21 10.80
C PRO A 172 23.23 -0.80 9.44
N MET A 173 22.35 -1.60 8.85
CA MET A 173 21.70 -1.32 7.55
C MET A 173 20.25 -0.84 7.70
N LEU A 174 19.75 -0.76 8.93
CA LEU A 174 18.38 -0.38 9.25
C LEU A 174 18.31 1.04 9.81
N ARG A 175 17.30 1.78 9.36
CA ARG A 175 17.04 3.16 9.78
C ARG A 175 15.67 3.27 10.44
N PRO A 176 15.49 4.21 11.39
CA PRO A 176 14.17 4.47 11.97
C PRO A 176 13.23 5.09 10.94
N VAL A 177 11.95 4.74 11.01
CA VAL A 177 10.92 5.41 10.20
C VAL A 177 10.57 6.78 10.79
N ARG A 178 10.05 7.67 9.94
CA ARG A 178 9.34 8.88 10.36
C ARG A 178 7.87 8.55 10.55
N VAL A 179 7.30 8.97 11.67
CA VAL A 179 5.86 8.89 11.94
C VAL A 179 5.17 10.19 11.53
N TRP A 180 4.17 10.09 10.67
CA TRP A 180 3.29 11.20 10.29
C TRP A 180 2.13 11.37 11.27
N GLY A 181 1.61 10.27 11.82
CA GLY A 181 0.52 10.23 12.80
C GLY A 181 -0.67 9.37 12.34
N ARG A 182 -1.73 9.33 13.16
CA ARG A 182 -2.93 8.51 12.90
C ARG A 182 -3.81 9.09 11.79
N PRO A 183 -4.51 8.25 10.99
CA PRO A 183 -5.49 8.73 10.02
C PRO A 183 -6.65 9.50 10.67
N PRO A 184 -7.19 10.54 10.00
CA PRO A 184 -6.68 11.17 8.77
C PRO A 184 -5.47 12.07 9.08
N VAL A 185 -4.48 12.11 8.17
CA VAL A 185 -3.30 12.98 8.31
C VAL A 185 -2.75 13.43 6.95
N GLY A 186 -2.43 14.72 6.83
CA GLY A 186 -1.88 15.30 5.60
C GLY A 186 -2.78 15.08 4.38
N ARG A 187 -2.21 14.52 3.31
CA ARG A 187 -2.94 14.18 2.07
C ARG A 187 -3.72 12.86 2.16
N TRP A 188 -3.50 12.08 3.22
CA TRP A 188 -4.16 10.81 3.44
C TRP A 188 -5.43 11.05 4.26
N GLY A 189 -6.57 10.82 3.62
CA GLY A 189 -7.88 11.07 4.20
C GLY A 189 -8.28 10.03 5.24
N ARG A 190 -9.60 9.88 5.44
CA ARG A 190 -10.15 8.78 6.24
C ARG A 190 -9.93 7.47 5.50
N VAL A 191 -9.66 6.41 6.26
CA VAL A 191 -9.47 5.06 5.75
C VAL A 191 -10.73 4.24 6.03
N ASN A 192 -11.20 3.54 5.02
CA ASN A 192 -12.32 2.59 5.10
C ASN A 192 -11.81 1.19 4.78
N ARG A 193 -12.41 0.14 5.36
CA ARG A 193 -12.06 -1.26 5.04
C ARG A 193 -12.47 -1.60 3.60
N GLY A 194 -11.62 -2.37 2.94
CA GLY A 194 -11.93 -3.00 1.66
C GLY A 194 -12.56 -4.36 1.85
N ASP A 195 -12.73 -5.08 0.74
CA ASP A 195 -13.19 -6.46 0.77
C ASP A 195 -12.06 -7.37 1.27
N LEU A 196 -12.41 -8.34 2.12
CA LEU A 196 -11.48 -9.35 2.62
C LEU A 196 -11.05 -10.30 1.48
N GLN A 197 -9.75 -10.32 1.19
CA GLN A 197 -9.13 -11.14 0.14
C GLN A 197 -8.35 -12.32 0.73
N LYS A 198 -8.18 -13.40 -0.05
CA LYS A 198 -7.27 -14.52 0.30
C LYS A 198 -5.91 -14.31 -0.37
N PRO A 199 -4.78 -14.39 0.36
CA PRO A 199 -3.43 -14.25 -0.21
C PRO A 199 -3.18 -15.18 -1.41
N ASP A 200 -3.73 -16.40 -1.34
CA ASP A 200 -3.56 -17.45 -2.36
C ASP A 200 -4.16 -17.09 -3.72
N GLN A 201 -5.16 -16.21 -3.76
CA GLN A 201 -5.82 -15.81 -5.01
C GLN A 201 -4.95 -14.90 -5.87
N ILE A 202 -3.94 -14.23 -5.30
CA ILE A 202 -3.02 -13.39 -6.08
C ILE A 202 -2.03 -14.25 -6.91
N TRP A 203 -1.80 -15.51 -6.50
CA TRP A 203 -0.71 -16.33 -7.04
C TRP A 203 -1.18 -17.57 -7.82
N ARG A 204 -2.36 -18.13 -7.48
CA ARG A 204 -2.81 -19.43 -8.02
C ARG A 204 -3.65 -19.33 -9.29
N SER A 205 -4.01 -18.14 -9.78
CA SER A 205 -4.54 -17.96 -11.14
C SER A 205 -3.45 -18.06 -12.21
N ALA A 206 -2.48 -18.97 -12.04
CA ALA A 206 -1.47 -19.27 -13.04
C ALA A 206 -2.12 -20.02 -14.22
N GLY A 207 -2.86 -19.27 -15.04
CA GLY A 207 -3.07 -19.63 -16.43
C GLY A 207 -1.74 -19.83 -17.16
N PRO A 208 -1.76 -20.33 -18.40
CA PRO A 208 -0.54 -20.59 -19.17
C PRO A 208 0.38 -19.37 -19.16
N ARG A 209 1.61 -19.58 -18.67
CA ARG A 209 2.64 -18.53 -18.62
C ARG A 209 3.10 -18.25 -20.04
N ARG A 210 2.92 -17.03 -20.52
CA ARG A 210 3.61 -16.60 -21.74
C ARG A 210 4.91 -15.91 -21.36
N ILE A 211 6.00 -16.62 -21.59
CA ILE A 211 7.35 -16.09 -21.41
C ILE A 211 7.80 -15.60 -22.78
N VAL A 212 7.93 -14.29 -22.95
CA VAL A 212 8.56 -13.73 -24.13
C VAL A 212 10.00 -13.41 -23.74
N ARG A 213 10.95 -14.15 -24.33
CA ARG A 213 12.37 -13.84 -24.14
C ARG A 213 12.65 -12.54 -24.88
N VAL A 214 13.25 -11.59 -24.18
CA VAL A 214 13.51 -10.26 -24.74
C VAL A 214 14.59 -10.38 -25.82
N THR A 215 14.20 -10.21 -27.07
CA THR A 215 15.14 -9.89 -28.16
C THR A 215 15.29 -8.38 -28.20
N SER A 216 16.51 -7.85 -28.08
CA SER A 216 16.76 -6.43 -28.25
C SER A 216 16.17 -5.96 -29.58
N SER A 217 15.28 -4.97 -29.56
CA SER A 217 14.74 -4.36 -30.77
C SER A 217 15.68 -3.21 -31.20
N PRO A 218 16.49 -3.36 -32.27
CA PRO A 218 17.19 -2.22 -32.82
C PRO A 218 16.16 -1.19 -33.33
N GLY A 219 16.35 0.10 -33.01
CA GLY A 219 15.58 1.20 -33.61
C GLY A 219 14.52 1.88 -32.73
N LEU A 220 14.42 1.60 -31.42
CA LEU A 220 13.68 2.50 -30.52
C LEU A 220 14.51 3.76 -30.27
N GLU A 221 13.92 4.92 -30.55
CA GLU A 221 14.48 6.20 -30.10
C GLU A 221 14.63 6.16 -28.58
N LEU A 222 15.87 6.31 -28.12
CA LEU A 222 16.21 6.43 -26.72
C LEU A 222 16.11 7.90 -26.33
N GLU A 223 15.43 8.19 -25.23
CA GLU A 223 15.50 9.52 -24.62
C GLU A 223 16.97 9.82 -24.25
N PRO A 224 17.43 11.08 -24.34
CA PRO A 224 18.78 11.45 -23.96
C PRO A 224 19.16 10.92 -22.56
N GLY A 225 20.22 10.09 -22.50
CA GLY A 225 20.70 9.48 -21.25
C GLY A 225 20.21 8.05 -20.98
N MET A 226 19.25 7.52 -21.74
CA MET A 226 18.88 6.10 -21.67
C MET A 226 19.90 5.23 -22.39
N ARG A 227 20.40 4.20 -21.70
CA ARG A 227 21.41 3.27 -22.24
C ARG A 227 20.83 2.01 -22.88
N SER A 228 19.55 1.73 -22.65
CA SER A 228 18.87 0.53 -23.14
C SER A 228 17.36 0.77 -23.22
N SER A 229 16.74 0.18 -24.24
CA SER A 229 15.29 0.07 -24.39
C SER A 229 14.96 -1.30 -24.96
N HIS A 230 13.90 -1.92 -24.45
CA HIS A 230 13.45 -3.24 -24.80
C HIS A 230 11.95 -3.17 -25.10
N ARG A 231 11.56 -3.50 -26.33
CA ARG A 231 10.15 -3.67 -26.69
C ARG A 231 9.81 -5.14 -26.73
N VAL A 232 8.71 -5.49 -26.08
CA VAL A 232 8.16 -6.83 -26.01
C VAL A 232 6.74 -6.76 -26.53
N ASP A 233 6.54 -7.34 -27.72
CA ASP A 233 5.23 -7.47 -28.36
C ASP A 233 4.67 -8.87 -28.05
N PHE A 234 3.50 -8.90 -27.43
CA PHE A 234 2.78 -10.13 -27.12
C PHE A 234 1.93 -10.61 -28.31
N GLY A 235 1.79 -9.83 -29.39
CA GLY A 235 1.05 -10.18 -30.61
C GLY A 235 -0.46 -10.35 -30.42
N ARG A 236 -0.96 -10.11 -29.21
CA ARG A 236 -2.38 -10.08 -28.81
C ARG A 236 -2.48 -9.39 -27.45
N GLU A 237 -3.67 -8.92 -27.13
CA GLU A 237 -3.97 -8.44 -25.79
C GLU A 237 -3.76 -9.55 -24.75
N VAL A 238 -3.11 -9.18 -23.65
CA VAL A 238 -2.92 -9.98 -22.46
C VAL A 238 -3.44 -9.18 -21.26
N ALA A 239 -4.34 -9.78 -20.49
CA ALA A 239 -4.84 -9.21 -19.25
C ALA A 239 -4.15 -9.86 -18.04
N GLY A 240 -3.35 -9.12 -17.28
CA GLY A 240 -2.61 -9.67 -16.15
C GLY A 240 -1.67 -8.69 -15.47
N VAL A 241 -0.77 -9.22 -14.65
CA VAL A 241 0.30 -8.47 -14.00
C VAL A 241 1.59 -8.65 -14.75
N LEU A 242 2.28 -7.54 -15.00
CA LEU A 242 3.58 -7.51 -15.61
C LEU A 242 4.68 -7.86 -14.59
N GLU A 243 5.57 -8.77 -14.95
CA GLU A 243 6.77 -9.13 -14.19
C GLU A 243 8.01 -8.94 -15.06
N LEU A 244 9.01 -8.25 -14.50
CA LEU A 244 10.30 -8.01 -15.11
C LEU A 244 11.37 -8.73 -14.29
N GLU A 245 12.26 -9.45 -14.96
CA GLU A 245 13.45 -10.03 -14.33
C GLU A 245 14.69 -9.40 -14.93
N PHE A 246 15.64 -9.01 -14.08
CA PHE A 246 16.87 -8.34 -14.48
C PHE A 246 18.00 -8.72 -13.52
N ARG A 247 19.25 -8.48 -13.93
CA ARG A 247 20.35 -8.58 -12.96
C ARG A 247 20.27 -7.36 -12.03
N PRO A 248 20.36 -7.54 -10.70
CA PRO A 248 20.44 -6.40 -9.78
C PRO A 248 21.60 -5.49 -10.20
N ALA A 249 21.26 -4.28 -10.64
CA ALA A 249 22.23 -3.25 -11.00
C ALA A 249 22.37 -2.25 -9.83
N ALA A 250 23.55 -1.64 -9.72
CA ALA A 250 23.78 -0.56 -8.77
C ALA A 250 23.05 0.73 -9.20
N ALA A 251 22.54 1.45 -8.19
CA ALA A 251 22.05 2.83 -8.20
C ALA A 251 20.88 3.20 -9.14
N ALA A 252 20.28 4.35 -8.82
CA ALA A 252 19.12 4.96 -9.46
C ALA A 252 19.52 5.60 -10.80
N VAL A 253 19.16 4.93 -11.89
CA VAL A 253 19.11 5.53 -13.23
C VAL A 253 17.65 5.86 -13.51
N HIS A 254 17.39 6.93 -14.27
CA HIS A 254 16.04 7.18 -14.78
C HIS A 254 15.57 5.96 -15.58
N ARG A 255 14.44 5.38 -15.14
CA ARG A 255 13.89 4.14 -15.65
C ARG A 255 12.43 4.36 -15.97
N GLU A 256 12.04 3.83 -17.10
CA GLU A 256 10.72 4.04 -17.65
C GLU A 256 10.10 2.73 -18.08
N LEU A 257 8.80 2.63 -17.82
CA LEU A 257 7.95 1.58 -18.30
C LEU A 257 6.82 2.22 -19.11
N ARG A 258 6.66 1.79 -20.36
CA ARG A 258 5.48 2.08 -21.17
C ARG A 258 4.70 0.79 -21.37
N ILE A 259 3.43 0.81 -20.95
CA ILE A 259 2.50 -0.31 -21.13
C ILE A 259 1.51 0.14 -22.20
N CYS A 260 1.40 -0.61 -23.29
CA CYS A 260 0.58 -0.21 -24.42
C CYS A 260 -0.51 -1.23 -24.76
N LEU A 261 -1.65 -0.73 -25.24
CA LEU A 261 -2.77 -1.48 -25.79
C LEU A 261 -3.29 -0.76 -27.03
N ALA A 262 -3.35 -1.43 -28.18
CA ALA A 262 -3.86 -0.86 -29.43
C ALA A 262 -3.23 0.51 -29.78
N SER A 263 -1.91 0.65 -29.53
CA SER A 263 -1.12 1.88 -29.70
C SER A 263 -1.33 3.01 -28.69
N ASP A 264 -2.30 2.91 -27.77
CA ASP A 264 -2.34 3.78 -26.60
C ASP A 264 -1.29 3.30 -25.59
N CYS A 265 -0.47 4.20 -25.06
CA CYS A 265 0.67 3.86 -24.21
C CYS A 265 0.65 4.70 -22.92
N GLU A 266 0.50 4.04 -21.79
CA GLU A 266 0.67 4.65 -20.47
C GLU A 266 2.17 4.69 -20.13
N ARG A 267 2.73 5.90 -19.98
CA ARG A 267 4.11 6.13 -19.54
C ARG A 267 4.17 6.20 -18.01
N ARG A 268 5.04 5.42 -17.39
CA ARG A 268 5.25 5.43 -15.93
C ARG A 268 6.73 5.36 -15.55
N PRO A 269 7.13 6.03 -14.45
CA PRO A 269 8.42 5.79 -13.84
C PRO A 269 8.49 4.36 -13.28
N LEU A 270 9.58 3.66 -13.59
CA LEU A 270 9.82 2.31 -13.10
C LEU A 270 10.72 2.36 -11.86
N VAL A 271 10.12 2.20 -10.70
CA VAL A 271 10.82 2.21 -9.41
C VAL A 271 11.33 0.79 -9.10
N LEU A 272 12.65 0.59 -9.14
CA LEU A 272 13.27 -0.68 -8.77
C LEU A 272 13.92 -0.58 -7.40
N THR A 273 13.78 -1.64 -6.61
CA THR A 273 14.42 -1.76 -5.31
C THR A 273 15.84 -2.29 -5.48
N PRO A 274 16.88 -1.57 -5.03
CA PRO A 274 18.26 -2.06 -5.03
C PRO A 274 18.35 -3.49 -4.47
N GLY A 275 19.16 -4.35 -5.10
CA GLY A 275 19.32 -5.76 -4.69
C GLY A 275 18.19 -6.71 -5.12
N ARG A 276 17.02 -6.21 -5.54
CA ARG A 276 15.90 -7.05 -5.97
C ARG A 276 16.07 -7.46 -7.45
N PRO A 277 16.09 -8.75 -7.80
CA PRO A 277 16.31 -9.21 -9.18
C PRO A 277 15.05 -9.21 -10.06
N ALA A 278 13.92 -8.76 -9.51
CA ALA A 278 12.65 -8.75 -10.21
C ALA A 278 11.77 -7.59 -9.76
N TRP A 279 11.00 -7.06 -10.69
CA TRP A 279 9.93 -6.10 -10.45
C TRP A 279 8.60 -6.70 -10.87
N ARG A 280 7.55 -6.36 -10.15
CA ARG A 280 6.18 -6.75 -10.46
C ARG A 280 5.28 -5.53 -10.36
N ASP A 281 4.39 -5.39 -11.33
CA ASP A 281 3.36 -4.37 -11.30
C ASP A 281 2.45 -4.59 -10.08
N SER A 282 1.94 -3.49 -9.54
CA SER A 282 0.98 -3.49 -8.44
C SER A 282 -0.42 -3.86 -8.94
N ASP A 283 -0.73 -3.50 -10.18
CA ASP A 283 -2.07 -3.63 -10.75
C ASP A 283 -2.15 -4.71 -11.85
N ARG A 284 -3.34 -5.27 -12.01
CA ARG A 284 -3.70 -6.03 -13.22
C ARG A 284 -4.06 -5.05 -14.33
N ARG A 285 -3.57 -5.31 -15.55
CA ARG A 285 -3.73 -4.44 -16.72
C ARG A 285 -3.92 -5.26 -17.98
N SER A 286 -4.58 -4.69 -18.98
CA SER A 286 -4.59 -5.20 -20.34
C SER A 286 -3.49 -4.52 -21.16
N PHE A 287 -2.69 -5.31 -21.88
CA PHE A 287 -1.64 -4.80 -22.75
C PHE A 287 -1.30 -5.79 -23.87
N ASP A 288 -0.87 -5.27 -25.01
CA ASP A 288 -0.31 -6.06 -26.11
C ASP A 288 1.20 -5.85 -26.26
N THR A 289 1.71 -4.72 -25.78
CA THR A 289 3.10 -4.31 -25.95
C THR A 289 3.61 -3.69 -24.67
N VAL A 290 4.85 -4.01 -24.32
CA VAL A 290 5.57 -3.39 -23.19
C VAL A 290 6.89 -2.85 -23.69
N ILE A 291 7.20 -1.60 -23.36
CA ILE A 291 8.50 -0.99 -23.61
C ILE A 291 9.14 -0.67 -22.26
N VAL A 292 10.33 -1.23 -22.02
CA VAL A 292 11.11 -1.03 -20.81
C VAL A 292 12.39 -0.30 -21.16
N ALA A 293 12.64 0.85 -20.55
CA ALA A 293 13.84 1.63 -20.80
C ALA A 293 14.61 1.94 -19.51
N GLY A 294 15.94 2.04 -19.64
CA GLY A 294 16.85 2.30 -18.52
C GLY A 294 17.08 1.11 -17.58
N VAL A 295 16.66 -0.10 -17.97
CA VAL A 295 16.88 -1.35 -17.22
C VAL A 295 17.95 -2.18 -17.91
N PRO A 296 19.25 -1.93 -17.62
CA PRO A 296 20.31 -2.75 -18.18
C PRO A 296 20.12 -4.20 -17.73
N GLU A 297 20.49 -5.14 -18.60
CA GLU A 297 20.40 -6.58 -18.32
C GLU A 297 18.99 -7.08 -17.99
N LEU A 298 17.95 -6.50 -18.62
CA LEU A 298 16.61 -7.08 -18.64
C LEU A 298 16.67 -8.48 -19.28
N ARG A 299 16.32 -9.50 -18.50
CA ARG A 299 16.40 -10.92 -18.90
C ARG A 299 15.07 -11.42 -19.44
N THR A 300 14.00 -11.11 -18.72
CA THR A 300 12.66 -11.64 -19.00
C THR A 300 11.60 -10.59 -18.77
N VAL A 301 10.61 -10.57 -19.65
CA VAL A 301 9.33 -9.87 -19.44
C VAL A 301 8.24 -10.93 -19.48
N ARG A 302 7.37 -10.95 -18.47
CA ARG A 302 6.29 -11.93 -18.32
C ARG A 302 4.98 -11.24 -18.02
N ALA A 303 3.90 -11.79 -18.55
CA ALA A 303 2.55 -11.49 -18.12
C ALA A 303 2.01 -12.66 -17.29
N ARG A 304 1.44 -12.38 -16.12
CA ARG A 304 0.78 -13.38 -15.27
C ARG A 304 -0.70 -13.06 -15.14
N HIS A 305 -1.55 -14.05 -15.42
CA HIS A 305 -3.00 -13.90 -15.29
C HIS A 305 -3.47 -13.84 -13.84
#